data_AF-A0A955RFW7-F1
#
_entry.id   AF-A0A955RFW7-F1
#
_cell.length_a   1.000
_cell.length_b   1.000
_cell.length_c   1.000
_cell.angle_alpha   90.00
_cell.angle_beta   90.00
_cell.angle_gamma   90.00
#
_symmetry.space_group_name_H-M   'P 1'
#
loop_
_entity.id
_entity.type
_entity.pdbx_description
1 polymer ?
#
loop_
_entity_poly.entity_id
_entity_poly.type
_entity_poly.pdbx_seq_one_letter_code
_entity_poly.pdbx_strand_id
1 'polypeptide(L)'
;MLPLLLPLANAEPVDPVVASLAPGPSELQAAQVELEERLQVAEATSRAVARLQGAASAQLGAGCSDPDQAERLNRLRIFADAWHDAVQRTRVQADRVAATANAPTVALIVDDERRAIIADRLARSDLQVEAWLELVGWFRRVSPRACEPTPLLASPGYPSPALLAAGEERAPAVVLVPTGFLCQEGRRPQPGGGRLFLVDGPACWSVGEECACEPGEVYPGAVLGP
;
A
#
# COMPACT_ATOMS: atom_id res chain seq x y z
N MET A 1 6.67 66.19 -17.03
CA MET A 1 6.12 64.83 -16.94
C MET A 1 7.23 63.84 -17.27
N LEU A 2 7.82 63.20 -16.25
CA LEU A 2 8.84 62.16 -16.41
C LEU A 2 8.16 60.82 -16.73
N PRO A 3 8.67 60.00 -17.66
CA PRO A 3 8.28 58.60 -17.75
C PRO A 3 9.12 57.75 -16.79
N LEU A 4 8.44 56.96 -15.95
CA LEU A 4 9.04 55.94 -15.09
C LEU A 4 9.52 54.75 -15.95
N LEU A 5 10.81 54.46 -15.86
CA LEU A 5 11.41 53.18 -16.30
C LEU A 5 11.21 52.15 -15.19
N LEU A 6 10.47 51.07 -15.48
CA LEU A 6 10.43 49.86 -14.65
C LEU A 6 11.55 48.90 -15.10
N PRO A 7 12.33 48.31 -14.18
CA PRO A 7 13.33 47.32 -14.52
C PRO A 7 12.67 45.98 -14.88
N LEU A 8 13.03 45.43 -16.04
CA LEU A 8 12.76 44.04 -16.40
C LEU A 8 13.52 43.13 -15.43
N ALA A 9 12.78 42.46 -14.55
CA ALA A 9 13.30 41.37 -13.75
C ALA A 9 13.82 40.27 -14.69
N ASN A 10 15.06 39.84 -14.47
CA ASN A 10 15.65 38.69 -15.12
C ASN A 10 14.76 37.46 -14.86
N ALA A 11 14.04 37.01 -15.87
CA ALA A 11 13.47 35.68 -15.87
C ALA A 11 14.63 34.68 -15.93
N GLU A 12 14.82 33.90 -14.87
CA GLU A 12 15.68 32.72 -14.92
C GLU A 12 15.20 31.82 -16.07
N PRO A 13 16.12 31.29 -16.91
CA PRO A 13 15.74 30.36 -17.95
C PRO A 13 15.15 29.11 -17.28
N VAL A 14 13.84 28.93 -17.43
CA VAL A 14 13.18 27.65 -17.18
C VAL A 14 13.75 26.67 -18.21
N ASP A 15 14.59 25.74 -17.77
CA ASP A 15 15.08 24.66 -18.61
C ASP A 15 13.87 23.98 -19.27
N PRO A 16 13.80 23.93 -20.61
CA PRO A 16 12.75 23.19 -21.26
C PRO A 16 12.96 21.73 -20.89
N VAL A 17 12.04 21.17 -20.11
CA VAL A 17 11.87 19.72 -20.02
C VAL A 17 11.53 19.26 -21.43
N VAL A 18 12.57 18.93 -22.21
CA VAL A 18 12.40 18.25 -23.49
C VAL A 18 11.81 16.90 -23.13
N ALA A 19 10.49 16.79 -23.22
CA ALA A 19 9.81 15.51 -23.21
C ALA A 19 10.39 14.70 -24.37
N SER A 20 11.35 13.83 -24.07
CA SER A 20 11.89 12.90 -25.04
C SER A 20 10.72 12.09 -25.59
N LEU A 21 10.56 12.06 -26.91
CA LEU A 21 9.50 11.29 -27.57
C LEU A 21 9.70 9.77 -27.40
N ALA A 22 10.87 9.34 -26.94
CA ALA A 22 11.19 7.95 -26.68
C ALA A 22 11.74 7.77 -25.26
N PRO A 23 11.38 6.67 -24.58
CA PRO A 23 11.82 6.46 -23.22
C PRO A 23 13.32 6.22 -23.12
N GLY A 24 13.92 6.72 -22.05
CA GLY A 24 15.34 6.59 -21.74
C GLY A 24 15.63 5.76 -20.48
N PRO A 25 16.92 5.49 -20.19
CA PRO A 25 17.32 4.73 -19.00
C PRO A 25 16.88 5.34 -17.66
N SER A 26 16.83 6.68 -17.55
CA SER A 26 16.33 7.37 -16.35
C SER A 26 14.85 7.11 -16.13
N GLU A 27 14.05 7.07 -17.19
CA GLU A 27 12.62 6.75 -17.12
C GLU A 27 12.39 5.29 -16.71
N LEU A 28 13.19 4.36 -17.25
CA LEU A 28 13.14 2.96 -16.84
C LEU A 28 13.52 2.80 -15.35
N GLN A 29 14.53 3.53 -14.88
CA GLN A 29 14.92 3.53 -13.46
C GLN A 29 13.80 4.08 -12.58
N ALA A 30 13.22 5.22 -12.93
CA ALA A 30 12.12 5.83 -12.19
C ALA A 30 10.89 4.90 -12.15
N ALA A 31 10.53 4.29 -13.28
CA ALA A 31 9.42 3.36 -13.36
C ALA A 31 9.62 2.11 -12.50
N GLN A 32 10.86 1.60 -12.41
CA GLN A 32 11.22 0.48 -11.54
C GLN A 32 11.14 0.81 -10.04
N VAL A 33 11.61 2.00 -9.64
CA VAL A 33 11.49 2.46 -8.24
C VAL A 33 10.02 2.57 -7.85
N GLU A 34 9.21 3.20 -8.70
CA GLU A 34 7.77 3.32 -8.48
C GLU A 34 7.07 1.94 -8.46
N LEU A 35 7.50 0.98 -9.28
CA LEU A 35 6.98 -0.39 -9.22
C LEU A 35 7.29 -1.06 -7.88
N GLU A 36 8.51 -0.93 -7.37
CA GLU A 36 8.90 -1.49 -6.08
C GLU A 36 8.08 -0.90 -4.92
N GLU A 37 7.88 0.42 -4.91
CA GLU A 37 7.06 1.09 -3.91
C GLU A 37 5.61 0.59 -3.93
N ARG A 38 5.03 0.42 -5.12
CA ARG A 38 3.67 -0.12 -5.29
C ARG A 38 3.57 -1.58 -4.85
N LEU A 39 4.58 -2.40 -5.19
CA LEU A 39 4.68 -3.79 -4.76
C LEU A 39 4.72 -3.91 -3.23
N GLN A 40 5.54 -3.11 -2.56
CA GLN A 40 5.63 -3.12 -1.10
C GLN A 40 4.28 -2.85 -0.43
N VAL A 41 3.50 -1.88 -0.96
CA VAL A 41 2.15 -1.59 -0.48
C VAL A 41 1.20 -2.76 -0.75
N ALA A 42 1.22 -3.34 -1.97
CA ALA A 42 0.36 -4.46 -2.32
C ALA A 42 0.65 -5.70 -1.45
N GLU A 43 1.92 -6.06 -1.28
CA GLU A 43 2.35 -7.20 -0.47
C GLU A 43 2.04 -7.01 1.02
N ALA A 44 2.25 -5.81 1.56
CA ALA A 44 1.91 -5.51 2.94
C ALA A 44 0.40 -5.56 3.19
N THR A 45 -0.40 -5.09 2.22
CA THR A 45 -1.86 -5.17 2.29
C THR A 45 -2.34 -6.61 2.16
N SER A 46 -1.75 -7.39 1.26
CA SER A 46 -1.99 -8.84 1.10
C SER A 46 -1.74 -9.59 2.42
N ARG A 47 -0.62 -9.32 3.09
CA ARG A 47 -0.32 -9.89 4.41
C ARG A 47 -1.39 -9.53 5.44
N ALA A 48 -1.82 -8.27 5.50
CA ALA A 48 -2.89 -7.84 6.41
C ALA A 48 -4.21 -8.57 6.13
N VAL A 49 -4.60 -8.67 4.86
CA VAL A 49 -5.80 -9.40 4.42
C VAL A 49 -5.70 -10.88 4.79
N ALA A 50 -4.57 -11.55 4.51
CA ALA A 50 -4.39 -12.97 4.84
C ALA A 50 -4.52 -13.23 6.35
N ARG A 51 -3.99 -12.33 7.19
CA ARG A 51 -4.13 -12.41 8.65
C ARG A 51 -5.58 -12.26 9.09
N LEU A 52 -6.28 -11.26 8.55
CA LEU A 52 -7.70 -11.02 8.82
C LEU A 52 -8.58 -12.18 8.36
N GLN A 53 -8.30 -12.74 7.19
CA GLN A 53 -8.97 -13.93 6.67
C GLN A 53 -8.75 -15.13 7.60
N GLY A 54 -7.51 -15.35 8.07
CA GLY A 54 -7.20 -16.41 9.03
C GLY A 54 -7.97 -16.26 10.33
N ALA A 55 -7.99 -15.05 10.89
CA ALA A 55 -8.75 -14.73 12.10
C ALA A 55 -10.26 -14.94 11.93
N ALA A 56 -10.82 -14.48 10.80
CA ALA A 56 -12.24 -14.66 10.48
C ALA A 56 -12.61 -16.13 10.21
N SER A 57 -11.69 -16.90 9.61
CA SER A 57 -11.92 -18.32 9.26
C SER A 57 -12.03 -19.22 10.50
N ALA A 58 -11.35 -18.88 11.59
CA ALA A 58 -11.40 -19.62 12.85
C ALA A 58 -12.79 -19.65 13.50
N GLN A 59 -13.71 -18.76 13.10
CA GLN A 59 -15.02 -18.56 13.75
C GLN A 59 -16.21 -18.56 12.77
N LEU A 60 -16.06 -19.21 11.61
CA LEU A 60 -17.05 -19.19 10.54
C LEU A 60 -18.46 -19.69 10.89
N GLY A 61 -18.62 -20.42 12.00
CA GLY A 61 -19.92 -20.92 12.46
C GLY A 61 -20.86 -19.84 13.03
N ALA A 62 -20.34 -18.67 13.43
CA ALA A 62 -21.13 -17.65 14.14
C ALA A 62 -21.88 -16.65 13.23
N GLY A 63 -21.51 -16.58 11.94
CA GLY A 63 -22.16 -15.71 10.95
C GLY A 63 -22.09 -14.21 11.28
N CYS A 64 -23.03 -13.41 10.75
CA CYS A 64 -23.14 -11.97 11.04
C CYS A 64 -23.84 -11.65 12.37
N SER A 65 -24.39 -12.65 13.07
CA SER A 65 -25.07 -12.46 14.36
C SER A 65 -24.10 -12.23 15.51
N ASP A 66 -22.84 -12.64 15.34
CA ASP A 66 -21.77 -12.35 16.29
C ASP A 66 -21.14 -10.99 15.94
N PRO A 67 -21.22 -9.98 16.83
CA PRO A 67 -20.69 -8.65 16.58
C PRO A 67 -19.18 -8.64 16.34
N ASP A 68 -18.41 -9.53 16.98
CA ASP A 68 -16.96 -9.59 16.79
C ASP A 68 -16.61 -10.16 15.42
N GLN A 69 -17.38 -11.15 14.96
CA GLN A 69 -17.22 -11.70 13.62
C GLN A 69 -17.68 -10.70 12.55
N ALA A 70 -18.76 -9.97 12.79
CA ALA A 70 -19.24 -8.92 11.89
C ALA A 70 -18.22 -7.78 11.74
N GLU A 71 -17.60 -7.34 12.85
CA GLU A 71 -16.51 -6.36 12.83
C GLU A 71 -15.31 -6.85 12.03
N ARG A 72 -14.85 -8.09 12.26
CA ARG A 72 -13.73 -8.69 11.52
C ARG A 72 -14.01 -8.76 10.02
N LEU A 73 -15.21 -9.17 9.63
CA LEU A 73 -15.62 -9.22 8.23
C LEU A 73 -15.70 -7.83 7.59
N ASN A 74 -16.20 -6.83 8.33
CA ASN A 74 -16.21 -5.44 7.85
C ASN A 74 -14.79 -4.89 7.67
N ARG A 75 -13.90 -5.14 8.64
CA ARG A 75 -12.48 -4.78 8.57
C ARG A 75 -11.80 -5.48 7.39
N LEU A 76 -12.01 -6.78 7.21
CA LEU A 76 -11.48 -7.56 6.09
C LEU A 76 -11.92 -6.97 4.74
N ARG A 77 -13.18 -6.54 4.62
CA ARG A 77 -13.68 -5.89 3.40
C ARG A 77 -12.92 -4.60 3.06
N ILE A 78 -12.69 -3.73 4.05
CA ILE A 78 -11.95 -2.47 3.85
C ILE A 78 -10.52 -2.76 3.36
N PHE A 79 -9.84 -3.71 4.00
CA PHE A 79 -8.49 -4.11 3.58
C PHE A 79 -8.47 -4.80 2.21
N ALA A 80 -9.48 -5.61 1.89
CA ALA A 80 -9.62 -6.27 0.60
C ALA A 80 -9.82 -5.25 -0.53
N ASP A 81 -10.69 -4.25 -0.34
CA ASP A 81 -10.91 -3.18 -1.33
C ASP A 81 -9.61 -2.38 -1.57
N ALA A 82 -8.88 -2.06 -0.50
CA ALA A 82 -7.59 -1.39 -0.64
C ALA A 82 -6.50 -2.26 -1.30
N TRP A 83 -6.52 -3.57 -1.07
CA TRP A 83 -5.60 -4.50 -1.72
C TRP A 83 -5.90 -4.58 -3.21
N HIS A 84 -7.17 -4.68 -3.61
CA HIS A 84 -7.57 -4.61 -5.01
C HIS A 84 -6.99 -3.37 -5.70
N ASP A 85 -7.17 -2.19 -5.10
CA ASP A 85 -6.66 -0.94 -5.66
C ASP A 85 -5.13 -0.93 -5.75
N ALA A 86 -4.43 -1.48 -4.75
CA ALA A 86 -2.99 -1.62 -4.76
C ALA A 86 -2.51 -2.58 -5.86
N VAL A 87 -3.20 -3.70 -6.07
CA VAL A 87 -2.93 -4.68 -7.15
C VAL A 87 -3.12 -4.03 -8.51
N GLN A 88 -4.22 -3.31 -8.74
CA GLN A 88 -4.47 -2.64 -10.03
C GLN A 88 -3.38 -1.59 -10.32
N ARG A 89 -3.00 -0.78 -9.32
CA ARG A 89 -1.90 0.19 -9.47
C ARG A 89 -0.57 -0.50 -9.76
N THR A 90 -0.28 -1.62 -9.11
CA THR A 90 0.95 -2.39 -9.32
C THR A 90 0.98 -2.95 -10.73
N ARG A 91 -0.11 -3.60 -11.17
CA ARG A 91 -0.23 -4.17 -12.51
C ARG A 91 -0.02 -3.13 -13.62
N VAL A 92 -0.69 -1.97 -13.51
CA VAL A 92 -0.51 -0.88 -14.50
C VAL A 92 0.94 -0.42 -14.56
N GLN A 93 1.63 -0.35 -13.42
CA GLN A 93 3.04 0.04 -13.39
C GLN A 93 3.96 -1.07 -13.91
N ALA A 94 3.64 -2.34 -13.65
CA ALA A 94 4.35 -3.49 -14.18
C ALA A 94 4.28 -3.51 -15.72
N ASP A 95 3.08 -3.31 -16.28
CA ASP A 95 2.88 -3.17 -17.74
C ASP A 95 3.73 -2.03 -18.32
N ARG A 96 3.80 -0.88 -17.62
CA ARG A 96 4.64 0.25 -18.01
C ARG A 96 6.12 -0.10 -18.00
N VAL A 97 6.62 -0.72 -16.93
CA VAL A 97 8.03 -1.15 -16.84
C VAL A 97 8.37 -2.13 -17.96
N ALA A 98 7.51 -3.12 -18.21
CA ALA A 98 7.69 -4.08 -19.29
C ALA A 98 7.72 -3.39 -20.67
N ALA A 99 6.81 -2.46 -20.93
CA ALA A 99 6.78 -1.69 -22.17
C ALA A 99 8.04 -0.83 -22.35
N THR A 100 8.48 -0.13 -21.29
CA THR A 100 9.68 0.70 -21.31
C THR A 100 10.95 -0.13 -21.50
N ALA A 101 11.07 -1.27 -20.81
CA ALA A 101 12.25 -2.16 -20.92
C ALA A 101 12.38 -2.77 -22.32
N ASN A 102 11.25 -3.04 -22.99
CA ASN A 102 11.20 -3.59 -24.34
C ASN A 102 11.27 -2.51 -25.45
N ALA A 103 11.28 -1.23 -25.09
CA ALA A 103 11.38 -0.15 -26.07
C ALA A 103 12.73 -0.21 -26.82
N PRO A 104 12.80 -0.01 -28.14
CA PRO A 104 14.05 -0.13 -28.90
C PRO A 104 15.19 0.76 -28.40
N THR A 105 14.86 1.93 -27.84
CA THR A 105 15.82 2.88 -27.27
C THR A 105 16.43 2.42 -25.95
N VAL A 106 15.80 1.45 -25.28
CA VAL A 106 16.18 0.97 -23.94
C VAL A 106 16.63 -0.50 -24.00
N ALA A 107 16.03 -1.34 -24.83
CA ALA A 107 16.30 -2.77 -24.88
C ALA A 107 17.78 -3.13 -25.12
N LEU A 108 18.52 -2.27 -25.85
CA LEU A 108 19.94 -2.46 -26.14
C LEU A 108 20.87 -2.12 -24.97
N ILE A 109 20.40 -1.37 -23.97
CA ILE A 109 21.18 -0.94 -22.80
C ILE A 109 20.82 -1.70 -21.52
N VAL A 110 19.75 -2.50 -21.53
CA VAL A 110 19.36 -3.34 -20.39
C VAL A 110 20.17 -4.64 -20.42
N ASP A 111 21.14 -4.73 -19.51
CA ASP A 111 21.94 -5.93 -19.26
C ASP A 111 21.14 -7.06 -18.58
N ASP A 112 21.76 -8.23 -18.47
CA ASP A 112 21.10 -9.44 -17.96
C ASP A 112 20.73 -9.32 -16.47
N GLU A 113 21.55 -8.62 -15.67
CA GLU A 113 21.27 -8.37 -14.26
C GLU A 113 20.00 -7.52 -14.11
N ARG A 114 19.90 -6.43 -14.89
CA ARG A 114 18.73 -5.57 -14.92
C ARG A 114 17.49 -6.32 -15.41
N ARG A 115 17.62 -7.19 -16.40
CA ARG A 115 16.52 -8.04 -16.89
C ARG A 115 16.02 -8.97 -15.78
N ALA A 116 16.91 -9.59 -15.02
CA ALA A 116 16.52 -10.46 -13.91
C ALA A 116 15.75 -9.69 -12.83
N ILE A 117 16.22 -8.49 -12.46
CA ILE A 117 15.52 -7.63 -11.50
C ILE A 117 14.12 -7.23 -12.00
N ILE A 118 14.00 -6.87 -13.29
CA ILE A 118 12.70 -6.54 -13.88
C ILE A 118 11.79 -7.78 -13.86
N ALA A 119 12.29 -8.94 -14.29
CA ALA A 119 11.53 -10.18 -14.32
C ALA A 119 11.02 -10.60 -12.93
N ASP A 120 11.85 -10.49 -11.89
CA ASP A 120 11.45 -10.75 -10.50
C ASP A 120 10.27 -9.86 -10.08
N ARG A 121 10.36 -8.55 -10.31
CA ARG A 121 9.29 -7.60 -9.97
C ARG A 121 7.99 -7.86 -10.74
N LEU A 122 8.09 -8.22 -12.02
CA LEU A 122 6.92 -8.59 -12.82
C LEU A 122 6.27 -9.87 -12.26
N ALA A 123 7.06 -10.88 -11.91
CA ALA A 123 6.56 -12.11 -11.30
C ALA A 123 5.90 -11.85 -9.94
N ARG A 124 6.49 -11.00 -9.09
CA ARG A 124 5.87 -10.56 -7.81
C ARG A 124 4.54 -9.84 -8.04
N SER A 125 4.43 -9.01 -9.07
CA SER A 125 3.17 -8.37 -9.45
C SER A 125 2.11 -9.40 -9.84
N ASP A 126 2.47 -10.40 -10.65
CA ASP A 126 1.54 -11.46 -11.07
C ASP A 126 1.06 -12.29 -9.88
N LEU A 127 1.95 -12.64 -8.93
CA LEU A 127 1.57 -13.31 -7.69
C LEU A 127 0.53 -12.52 -6.88
N GLN A 128 0.63 -11.19 -6.85
CA GLN A 128 -0.36 -10.35 -6.16
C GLN A 128 -1.73 -10.38 -6.86
N VAL A 129 -1.75 -10.44 -8.19
CA VAL A 129 -3.00 -10.58 -8.97
C VAL A 129 -3.65 -11.93 -8.69
N GLU A 130 -2.88 -13.01 -8.75
CA GLU A 130 -3.36 -14.37 -8.47
C GLU A 130 -3.92 -14.50 -7.06
N ALA A 131 -3.16 -14.06 -6.05
CA ALA A 131 -3.55 -14.09 -4.65
C ALA A 131 -4.84 -13.28 -4.38
N TRP A 132 -5.01 -12.14 -5.05
CA TRP A 132 -6.25 -11.38 -4.96
C TRP A 132 -7.45 -12.15 -5.52
N LEU A 133 -7.29 -12.80 -6.68
CA LEU A 133 -8.37 -13.61 -7.27
C LEU A 133 -8.76 -14.79 -6.36
N GLU A 134 -7.79 -15.41 -5.70
CA GLU A 134 -8.05 -16.45 -4.69
C GLU A 134 -8.86 -15.91 -3.50
N LEU A 135 -8.47 -14.76 -2.96
CA LEU A 135 -9.23 -14.10 -1.89
C LEU A 135 -10.66 -13.82 -2.33
N VAL A 136 -10.88 -13.23 -3.50
CA VAL A 136 -12.24 -12.92 -3.98
C VAL A 136 -13.06 -14.21 -4.12
N GLY A 137 -12.44 -15.29 -4.59
CA GLY A 137 -13.06 -16.61 -4.65
C GLY A 137 -13.49 -17.11 -3.26
N TRP A 138 -12.64 -16.96 -2.26
CA TRP A 138 -12.95 -17.28 -0.86
C TRP A 138 -14.06 -16.36 -0.31
N PHE A 139 -13.93 -15.05 -0.48
CA PHE A 139 -14.86 -14.04 0.03
C PHE A 139 -16.26 -14.24 -0.53
N ARG A 140 -16.41 -14.61 -1.81
CA ARG A 140 -17.71 -14.95 -2.41
C ARG A 140 -18.39 -16.17 -1.78
N ARG A 141 -17.61 -17.14 -1.28
CA ARG A 141 -18.15 -18.35 -0.63
C ARG A 141 -18.48 -18.10 0.84
N VAL A 142 -17.71 -17.23 1.49
CA VAL A 142 -17.67 -17.11 2.94
C VAL A 142 -18.36 -15.84 3.45
N SER A 143 -18.29 -14.74 2.71
CA SER A 143 -18.92 -13.49 3.11
C SER A 143 -20.43 -13.59 2.93
N PRO A 144 -21.22 -13.44 4.00
CA PRO A 144 -22.59 -13.03 3.84
C PRO A 144 -22.50 -11.56 3.42
N ARG A 145 -22.79 -11.25 2.16
CA ARG A 145 -23.08 -9.87 1.71
C ARG A 145 -24.16 -9.16 2.56
N ALA A 146 -24.77 -9.89 3.49
CA ALA A 146 -25.79 -9.50 4.45
C ALA A 146 -25.26 -8.97 5.79
N CYS A 147 -23.95 -8.99 6.09
CA CYS A 147 -23.47 -8.36 7.32
C CYS A 147 -23.58 -6.82 7.18
N GLU A 148 -24.34 -6.18 8.06
CA GLU A 148 -24.39 -4.72 8.12
C GLU A 148 -23.02 -4.15 8.52
N PRO A 149 -22.61 -3.01 7.95
CA PRO A 149 -21.37 -2.35 8.35
C PRO A 149 -21.36 -2.07 9.85
N THR A 150 -20.46 -2.74 10.57
CA THR A 150 -20.28 -2.59 12.01
C THR A 150 -19.18 -1.56 12.31
N PRO A 151 -19.29 -0.77 13.39
CA PRO A 151 -18.20 0.11 13.82
C PRO A 151 -16.89 -0.66 13.96
N LEU A 152 -15.80 -0.04 13.50
CA LEU A 152 -14.46 -0.60 13.62
C LEU A 152 -13.98 -0.46 15.06
N LEU A 153 -13.36 -1.51 15.58
CA LEU A 153 -12.81 -1.50 16.93
C LEU A 153 -11.29 -1.35 16.88
N ALA A 154 -10.76 -0.45 17.71
CA ALA A 154 -9.32 -0.29 17.90
C ALA A 154 -8.66 -1.64 18.23
N SER A 155 -7.55 -1.93 17.56
CA SER A 155 -6.89 -3.23 17.64
C SER A 155 -5.45 -3.13 17.14
N PRO A 156 -4.48 -3.76 17.84
CA PRO A 156 -3.07 -3.75 17.42
C PRO A 156 -2.82 -4.58 16.15
N GLY A 157 -3.83 -5.26 15.60
CA GLY A 157 -3.70 -6.15 14.45
C GLY A 157 -3.36 -7.58 14.85
N TYR A 158 -2.90 -8.35 13.88
CA TYR A 158 -2.70 -9.79 14.03
C TYR A 158 -1.21 -10.15 13.84
N PRO A 159 -0.46 -10.43 14.93
CA PRO A 159 0.98 -10.62 14.90
C PRO A 159 1.42 -11.90 14.16
N SER A 160 0.66 -12.98 14.29
CA SER A 160 1.11 -14.31 13.86
C SER A 160 0.81 -14.62 12.40
N PRO A 161 1.79 -15.06 11.60
CA PRO A 161 1.64 -16.33 10.91
C PRO A 161 1.81 -17.46 11.93
N ALA A 162 1.13 -18.59 11.73
CA ALA A 162 1.37 -19.79 12.54
C ALA A 162 2.86 -20.21 12.52
N LEU A 163 3.60 -19.81 11.49
CA LEU A 163 5.04 -19.96 11.32
C LEU A 163 5.55 -18.74 10.55
N LEU A 164 6.36 -17.88 11.18
CA LEU A 164 7.35 -17.14 10.39
C LEU A 164 8.34 -18.20 9.96
N ALA A 165 8.65 -18.30 8.66
CA ALA A 165 9.76 -19.15 8.26
C ALA A 165 11.00 -18.66 9.03
N ALA A 166 11.83 -19.57 9.55
CA ALA A 166 13.03 -19.17 10.28
C ALA A 166 13.89 -18.25 9.38
N GLY A 167 14.00 -16.96 9.75
CA GLY A 167 14.67 -15.93 8.95
C GLY A 167 13.75 -14.94 8.22
N GLU A 168 12.43 -15.02 8.37
CA GLU A 168 11.50 -14.01 7.82
C GLU A 168 11.64 -12.69 8.61
N GLU A 169 12.13 -11.64 7.94
CA GLU A 169 12.30 -10.31 8.52
C GLU A 169 10.94 -9.65 8.81
N ARG A 170 10.92 -8.73 9.79
CA ARG A 170 9.71 -7.97 10.12
C ARG A 170 9.35 -7.06 8.96
N ALA A 171 8.33 -7.44 8.19
CA ALA A 171 7.84 -6.64 7.09
C ALA A 171 6.95 -5.47 7.57
N PRO A 172 6.84 -4.37 6.80
CA PRO A 172 5.94 -3.27 7.12
C PRO A 172 4.48 -3.74 7.29
N ALA A 173 3.79 -3.14 8.26
CA ALA A 173 2.39 -3.39 8.56
C ALA A 173 1.50 -2.40 7.80
N VAL A 174 0.31 -2.86 7.38
CA VAL A 174 -0.75 -1.94 6.91
C VAL A 174 -1.76 -1.77 8.03
N VAL A 175 -2.01 -0.51 8.39
CA VAL A 175 -2.90 -0.12 9.50
C VAL A 175 -4.01 0.81 8.99
N LEU A 176 -5.20 0.67 9.54
CA LEU A 176 -6.35 1.54 9.25
C LEU A 176 -6.48 2.61 10.33
N VAL A 177 -6.60 3.87 9.91
CA VAL A 177 -6.79 5.01 10.81
C VAL A 177 -8.08 5.75 10.45
N PRO A 178 -9.21 5.43 11.11
CA PRO A 178 -10.51 6.00 10.76
C PRO A 178 -10.57 7.52 10.91
N THR A 179 -9.97 8.07 11.97
CA THR A 179 -9.99 9.49 12.34
C THR A 179 -8.67 9.90 13.02
N GLY A 180 -8.48 11.18 13.33
CA GLY A 180 -7.29 11.67 14.05
C GLY A 180 -6.01 11.60 13.21
N PHE A 181 -4.89 11.27 13.85
CA PHE A 181 -3.56 11.25 13.25
C PHE A 181 -2.81 9.95 13.57
N LEU A 182 -2.12 9.43 12.56
CA LEU A 182 -1.10 8.40 12.71
C LEU A 182 0.23 9.05 13.09
N CYS A 183 0.79 8.59 14.19
CA CYS A 183 2.04 9.05 14.74
C CYS A 183 3.08 7.93 14.69
N GLN A 184 4.21 8.20 14.05
CA GLN A 184 5.34 7.30 13.91
C GLN A 184 6.61 8.05 14.29
N GLU A 185 7.53 7.40 14.98
CA GLU A 185 8.79 8.01 15.37
C GLU A 185 9.58 8.48 14.14
N GLY A 186 10.13 9.70 14.20
CA GLY A 186 10.91 10.28 13.10
C GLY A 186 10.10 10.66 11.85
N ARG A 187 8.77 10.51 11.84
CA ARG A 187 7.89 10.90 10.73
C ARG A 187 6.93 12.02 11.14
N ARG A 188 6.54 12.84 10.16
CA ARG A 188 5.48 13.83 10.38
C ARG A 188 4.15 13.12 10.65
N PRO A 189 3.30 13.67 11.55
CA PRO A 189 1.95 13.17 11.78
C PRO A 189 1.19 13.06 10.45
N GLN A 190 0.50 11.95 10.23
CA GLN A 190 -0.29 11.74 9.02
C GLN A 190 -1.78 11.76 9.37
N PRO A 191 -2.59 12.64 8.75
CA PRO A 191 -4.01 12.69 9.03
C PRO A 191 -4.67 11.38 8.59
N GLY A 192 -5.47 10.82 9.48
CA GLY A 192 -6.36 9.70 9.19
C GLY A 192 -7.50 10.09 8.25
N GLY A 193 -8.62 9.37 8.33
CA GLY A 193 -9.80 9.60 7.51
C GLY A 193 -10.25 8.37 6.74
N GLY A 194 -10.25 7.21 7.42
CA GLY A 194 -10.59 5.92 6.82
C GLY A 194 -9.53 5.39 5.86
N ARG A 195 -8.30 5.89 5.96
CA ARG A 195 -7.20 5.52 5.07
C ARG A 195 -6.34 4.41 5.66
N LEU A 196 -5.78 3.60 4.79
CA LEU A 196 -4.73 2.65 5.13
C LEU A 196 -3.36 3.30 5.03
N PHE A 197 -2.48 2.97 5.96
CA PHE A 197 -1.10 3.45 6.03
C PHE A 197 -0.14 2.29 6.09
N LEU A 198 0.94 2.38 5.32
CA LEU A 198 2.11 1.53 5.48
C LEU A 198 2.93 2.06 6.65
N VAL A 199 3.15 1.22 7.65
CA VAL A 199 3.87 1.53 8.88
C VAL A 199 5.06 0.60 8.99
N ASP A 200 6.22 1.20 9.20
CA ASP A 200 7.46 0.48 9.43
C ASP A 200 7.93 0.75 10.86
N GLY A 201 7.61 -0.18 11.76
CA GLY A 201 7.92 -0.08 13.19
C GLY A 201 6.75 0.38 14.08
N PRO A 202 7.03 0.87 15.30
CA PRO A 202 6.02 1.30 16.26
C PRO A 202 5.20 2.51 15.78
N ALA A 203 3.92 2.52 16.11
CA ALA A 203 3.02 3.63 15.80
C ALA A 203 1.95 3.80 16.87
N CYS A 204 1.36 4.99 16.93
CA CYS A 204 0.19 5.25 17.75
C CYS A 204 -0.81 6.17 17.04
N TRP A 205 -1.99 6.29 17.63
CA TRP A 205 -3.03 7.21 17.21
C TRP A 205 -3.14 8.38 18.18
N SER A 206 -3.31 9.57 17.63
CA SER A 206 -3.53 10.81 18.38
C SER A 206 -4.73 11.57 17.82
N VAL A 207 -5.45 12.30 18.68
CA VAL A 207 -6.54 13.19 18.25
C VAL A 207 -5.98 14.40 17.50
N GLY A 208 -4.82 14.91 17.93
CA GLY A 208 -4.16 16.09 17.38
C GLY A 208 -2.80 15.81 16.76
N GLU A 209 -2.29 16.77 16.00
CA GLU A 209 -1.00 16.72 15.31
C GLU A 209 0.20 16.69 16.26
N GLU A 210 0.00 16.98 17.55
CA GLU A 210 1.08 16.97 18.55
C GLU A 210 1.57 15.57 18.90
N CYS A 211 0.88 14.52 18.42
CA CYS A 211 1.21 13.12 18.71
C CYS A 211 1.33 12.83 20.21
N ALA A 212 0.33 13.24 21.00
CA ALA A 212 0.22 12.97 22.43
C ALA A 212 -0.17 11.51 22.71
N CYS A 213 0.60 10.56 22.18
CA CYS A 213 0.42 9.12 22.33
C CYS A 213 1.78 8.41 22.43
N GLU A 214 1.82 7.23 23.03
CA GLU A 214 3.02 6.40 23.11
C GLU A 214 3.01 5.38 21.94
N PRO A 215 4.01 5.39 21.04
CA PRO A 215 4.11 4.43 19.95
C PRO A 215 4.18 2.99 20.47
N GLY A 216 3.24 2.15 20.04
CA GLY A 216 3.19 0.73 20.37
C GLY A 216 3.50 -0.14 19.16
N GLU A 217 3.73 -1.42 19.39
CA GLU A 217 3.83 -2.36 18.28
C GLU A 217 2.50 -2.45 17.53
N VAL A 218 2.59 -2.35 16.20
CA VAL A 218 1.46 -2.57 15.30
C VAL A 218 1.73 -3.74 14.37
N TYR A 219 0.68 -4.50 14.09
CA TYR A 219 0.74 -5.69 13.25
C TYR A 219 -0.19 -5.52 12.04
N PRO A 220 -0.01 -6.36 10.99
CA PRO A 220 -0.89 -6.29 9.83
C PRO A 220 -2.37 -6.43 10.20
N GLY A 221 -3.21 -5.57 9.63
CA GLY A 221 -4.66 -5.55 9.92
C GLY A 221 -5.04 -4.76 11.17
N ALA A 222 -4.11 -3.96 11.74
CA ALA A 222 -4.39 -3.08 12.85
C ALA A 222 -5.40 -1.99 12.49
N VAL A 223 -6.15 -1.55 13.49
CA VAL A 223 -7.02 -0.38 13.44
C VAL A 223 -6.60 0.53 14.59
N LEU A 224 -6.12 1.73 14.27
CA LEU A 224 -5.71 2.72 15.26
C LEU A 224 -6.73 3.86 15.28
N GLY A 225 -7.33 4.11 16.43
CA GLY A 225 -8.44 5.05 16.57
C GLY A 225 -9.16 4.89 17.90
N PRO A 226 -10.21 5.68 18.14
CA PRO A 226 -11.13 5.45 19.25
C PRO A 226 -11.96 4.17 19.06
#